data_AF-A0A1I0JGG8-F1
#
_entry.id   AF-A0A1I0JGG8-F1
#
_cell.length_a   1.000
_cell.length_b   1.000
_cell.length_c   1.000
_cell.angle_alpha   90.00
_cell.angle_beta   90.00
_cell.angle_gamma   90.00
#
_symmetry.space_group_name_H-M   'P 1'
#
loop_
_entity.id
_entity.type
_entity.pdbx_description
1 polymer ?
#
loop_
_entity_poly.entity_id
_entity_poly.type
_entity_poly.pdbx_seq_one_letter_code
_entity_poly.pdbx_strand_id
1 'polypeptide(L)'
;MCDLPKLRGIKESYAWLKEQDPETQITLKGYSIMVKTGVIPSVRRGKKYLIDINTLPDSIKRWVDSAMKEEEQKEVENLKPKSPIAATERKRGSGRYGQIRAI
;
A
#
# COMPACT_ATOMS: atom_id res chain seq x y z
N MET A 1 36.24 5.80 7.73
CA MET A 1 35.36 4.71 8.20
C MET A 1 34.42 4.34 7.07
N CYS A 2 34.28 3.06 6.75
CA CYS A 2 33.32 2.63 5.72
C CYS A 2 31.93 2.52 6.38
N ASP A 3 31.00 3.38 5.96
CA ASP A 3 29.60 3.29 6.40
C ASP A 3 28.88 2.22 5.57
N LEU A 4 28.89 0.98 6.09
CA LEU A 4 28.28 -0.16 5.42
C LEU A 4 26.83 -0.32 5.91
N PRO A 5 25.84 -0.44 5.00
CA PRO A 5 24.45 -0.61 5.40
C PRO A 5 24.25 -1.87 6.24
N LYS A 6 23.41 -1.77 7.28
CA LYS A 6 23.14 -2.85 8.22
C LYS A 6 22.01 -3.71 7.68
N LEU A 7 22.37 -4.61 6.76
CA LEU A 7 21.41 -5.49 6.10
C LEU A 7 20.99 -6.65 7.00
N ARG A 8 19.68 -6.86 7.12
CA ARG A 8 19.06 -7.98 7.85
C ARG A 8 17.99 -8.69 7.04
N GLY A 9 17.72 -9.94 7.41
CA GLY A 9 16.56 -10.67 6.90
C GLY A 9 15.25 -10.18 7.50
N ILE A 10 14.12 -10.53 6.88
CA ILE A 10 12.76 -10.14 7.35
C ILE A 10 12.53 -10.47 8.83
N LYS A 11 12.94 -11.66 9.28
CA LYS A 11 12.74 -12.08 10.68
C LYS A 11 13.58 -11.26 11.65
N GLU A 12 14.83 -11.00 11.27
CA GLU A 12 15.79 -10.24 12.08
C GLU A 12 15.42 -8.75 12.14
N SER A 13 15.00 -8.16 11.02
CA SER A 13 14.55 -6.78 10.97
C SER A 13 13.23 -6.57 11.72
N TYR A 14 12.33 -7.57 11.69
CA TYR A 14 11.12 -7.56 12.51
C TYR A 14 11.41 -7.70 14.01
N ALA A 15 12.36 -8.56 14.39
CA ALA A 15 12.79 -8.67 15.78
C ALA A 15 13.36 -7.32 16.28
N TRP A 16 14.22 -6.69 15.48
CA TRP A 16 14.72 -5.34 15.77
C TRP A 16 13.59 -4.31 15.90
N LEU A 17 12.59 -4.33 15.01
CA LEU A 17 11.43 -3.44 15.09
C LEU A 17 10.69 -3.61 16.42
N LYS A 18 10.49 -4.86 16.87
CA LYS A 18 9.82 -5.18 18.13
C LYS A 18 10.65 -4.82 19.37
N GLU A 19 11.97 -4.83 19.25
CA GLU A 19 12.86 -4.30 20.30
C GLU A 19 12.75 -2.79 20.43
N GLN A 20 12.55 -2.06 19.33
CA GLN A 20 12.35 -0.61 19.37
C GLN A 20 10.94 -0.21 19.84
N ASP A 21 9.92 -0.94 19.39
CA ASP A 21 8.52 -0.73 19.77
C ASP A 21 7.87 -2.06 20.17
N PRO A 22 7.89 -2.41 21.47
CA PRO A 22 7.32 -3.65 21.98
C PRO A 22 5.79 -3.74 21.83
N GLU A 23 5.09 -2.60 21.80
CA GLU A 23 3.64 -2.53 21.75
C GLU A 23 3.11 -2.54 20.30
N THR A 24 4.02 -2.62 19.33
CA THR A 24 3.68 -2.66 17.91
C THR A 24 2.65 -3.76 17.61
N GLN A 25 1.53 -3.36 16.99
CA GLN A 25 0.50 -4.29 16.52
C GLN A 25 0.84 -4.88 15.14
N ILE A 26 1.98 -4.50 14.56
CA ILE A 26 2.42 -5.04 13.27
C ILE A 26 2.79 -6.51 13.48
N THR A 27 2.02 -7.39 12.84
CA THR A 27 2.34 -8.83 12.83
C THR A 27 3.50 -9.13 11.87
N LEU A 28 4.24 -10.22 12.12
CA LEU A 28 5.30 -10.67 11.20
C LEU A 28 4.78 -10.90 9.77
N LYS A 29 3.54 -11.37 9.63
CA LYS A 29 2.88 -11.57 8.33
C LYS A 29 2.63 -10.23 7.64
N GLY A 30 2.06 -9.25 8.35
CA GLY A 30 1.86 -7.88 7.85
C GLY A 30 3.18 -7.24 7.43
N TYR A 31 4.20 -7.34 8.27
CA TYR A 31 5.56 -6.88 7.95
C TYR A 31 6.12 -7.54 6.69
N SER A 32 5.99 -8.86 6.58
CA SER A 32 6.43 -9.61 5.39
C SER A 32 5.71 -9.17 4.12
N ILE A 33 4.42 -8.80 4.22
CA ILE A 33 3.65 -8.27 3.09
C ILE A 33 4.21 -6.91 2.69
N MET A 34 4.44 -5.98 3.63
CA MET A 34 5.01 -4.66 3.35
C MET A 34 6.35 -4.73 2.62
N VAL A 35 7.21 -5.67 3.00
CA VAL A 35 8.50 -5.92 2.31
C VAL A 35 8.27 -6.45 0.90
N LYS A 36 7.34 -7.39 0.72
CA LYS A 36 7.06 -8.01 -0.59
C LYS A 36 6.33 -7.08 -1.56
N THR A 37 5.47 -6.21 -1.06
CA THR A 37 4.76 -5.19 -1.86
C THR A 37 5.66 -4.01 -2.22
N GLY A 38 6.83 -3.90 -1.59
CA GLY A 38 7.80 -2.85 -1.86
C GLY A 38 7.58 -1.56 -1.06
N VAL A 39 6.66 -1.58 -0.08
CA VAL A 39 6.48 -0.47 0.88
C VAL A 39 7.76 -0.26 1.68
N ILE A 40 8.34 -1.37 2.16
CA ILE A 40 9.65 -1.35 2.80
C ILE A 40 10.70 -1.68 1.73
N PRO A 41 11.67 -0.77 1.47
CA PRO A 41 12.70 -0.98 0.47
C PRO A 41 13.54 -2.19 0.87
N SER A 42 13.70 -3.12 -0.05
CA SER A 42 14.46 -4.35 0.20
C SER A 42 15.15 -4.84 -1.07
N VAL A 43 16.29 -5.49 -0.89
CA VAL A 43 17.06 -6.10 -1.96
C VAL A 43 16.86 -7.61 -1.91
N ARG A 44 16.34 -8.20 -2.99
CA ARG A 44 16.20 -9.64 -3.10
C ARG A 44 17.54 -10.27 -3.51
N ARG A 45 17.99 -11.25 -2.73
CA ARG A 45 19.16 -12.09 -3.05
C ARG A 45 18.79 -13.56 -2.83
N GLY A 46 18.60 -14.27 -3.95
CA GLY A 46 18.08 -15.64 -3.95
C GLY A 46 16.70 -15.72 -3.30
N LYS A 47 16.59 -16.51 -2.23
CA LYS A 47 15.36 -16.71 -1.46
C LYS A 47 15.18 -15.70 -0.31
N LYS A 48 16.20 -14.88 -0.02
CA LYS A 48 16.19 -13.93 1.09
C LYS A 48 15.90 -12.50 0.61
N TYR A 49 15.25 -11.74 1.47
CA TYR A 49 15.14 -10.29 1.36
C TYR A 49 16.12 -9.68 2.35
N LEU A 50 16.89 -8.70 1.87
CA LEU A 50 17.83 -7.92 2.66
C LEU A 50 17.25 -6.53 2.84
N ILE A 51 17.07 -6.12 4.09
CA ILE A 51 16.48 -4.85 4.49
C ILE A 51 17.54 -4.09 5.26
N ASP A 52 17.76 -2.83 4.91
CA ASP A 52 18.66 -1.97 5.67
C ASP A 52 17.92 -1.41 6.88
N ILE A 53 18.36 -1.80 8.08
CA ILE A 53 17.75 -1.35 9.35
C ILE A 53 17.77 0.18 9.45
N ASN A 54 18.84 0.83 8.99
CA ASN A 54 19.01 2.27 9.20
C ASN A 54 17.90 3.07 8.49
N THR A 55 17.42 2.58 7.35
CA THR A 55 16.36 3.20 6.54
C THR A 55 14.93 2.76 6.91
N LEU A 56 14.80 1.79 7.81
CA LEU A 56 13.51 1.17 8.13
C LEU A 56 12.52 2.15 8.80
N PRO A 57 12.92 2.96 9.80
CA PRO A 57 12.00 3.92 10.43
C PRO A 57 11.43 4.94 9.45
N ASP A 58 12.28 5.47 8.56
CA ASP A 58 11.87 6.43 7.52
C ASP A 58 10.86 5.82 6.55
N SER A 59 11.08 4.55 6.19
CA SER A 59 10.19 3.82 5.29
C SER A 59 8.81 3.61 5.91
N ILE A 60 8.76 3.23 7.20
CA ILE A 60 7.50 3.07 7.94
C ILE A 60 6.78 4.41 8.07
N LYS A 61 7.50 5.49 8.39
CA LYS A 61 6.92 6.84 8.49
C LYS A 61 6.27 7.28 7.17
N ARG A 62 6.99 7.14 6.05
CA ARG A 62 6.47 7.44 4.72
C ARG A 62 5.22 6.63 4.38
N TRP A 63 5.20 5.35 4.77
CA TRP A 63 4.04 4.50 4.57
C TRP A 63 2.82 5.00 5.36
N VAL A 64 3.00 5.35 6.64
CA VAL A 64 1.92 5.92 7.46
C VAL A 64 1.42 7.24 6.87
N ASP A 65 2.33 8.15 6.52
CA ASP A 65 1.99 9.45 5.91
C ASP A 65 1.20 9.27 4.61
N SER A 66 1.57 8.28 3.79
CA SER A 66 0.86 7.97 2.55
C SER A 66 -0.55 7.44 2.79
N ALA A 67 -0.73 6.56 3.79
CA ALA A 67 -2.03 5.99 4.13
C ALA A 67 -2.99 7.07 4.64
N MET A 68 -2.52 7.98 5.51
CA MET A 68 -3.32 9.09 6.01
C MET A 68 -3.79 10.02 4.88
N LYS A 69 -2.89 10.34 3.94
CA LYS A 69 -3.23 11.18 2.79
C LYS A 69 -4.28 10.53 1.86
N GLU A 70 -4.23 9.22 1.68
CA GLU A 70 -5.25 8.50 0.91
C GLU A 70 -6.63 8.55 1.59
N GLU A 71 -6.68 8.48 2.92
CA GLU A 71 -7.92 8.58 3.68
C GLU A 71 -8.52 9.98 3.60
N GLU A 72 -7.72 11.02 3.80
CA GLU A 72 -8.14 12.42 3.63
C GLU A 72 -8.74 12.68 2.23
N GLN A 73 -8.10 12.15 1.18
CA GLN A 73 -8.60 12.30 -0.19
C GLN A 73 -9.94 11.61 -0.40
N LYS A 74 -10.13 10.41 0.16
CA LYS A 74 -11.40 9.68 0.08
C LYS A 74 -12.51 10.38 0.85
N GLU A 75 -12.21 10.95 2.01
CA GLU A 75 -13.18 11.75 2.78
C GLU A 75 -13.60 12.99 2.01
N VAL A 76 -12.62 13.73 1.46
CA VAL A 76 -12.89 14.91 0.63
C VAL A 76 -13.71 14.54 -0.61
N GLU A 77 -13.42 13.41 -1.26
CA GLU A 77 -14.20 12.92 -2.41
C GLU A 77 -15.63 12.55 -2.01
N ASN A 78 -15.82 11.86 -0.88
CA ASN A 78 -17.14 11.49 -0.38
C ASN A 78 -18.00 12.69 0.04
N LEU A 79 -17.38 13.77 0.53
CA LEU A 79 -18.06 14.99 0.93
C LEU A 79 -18.43 15.89 -0.26
N LYS A 80 -17.80 15.71 -1.43
CA LYS A 80 -18.18 16.46 -2.63
C LYS A 80 -19.58 16.03 -3.07
N PRO A 81 -20.53 16.98 -3.27
CA PRO A 81 -21.84 16.63 -3.79
C PRO A 81 -21.66 15.99 -5.16
N LYS A 82 -22.22 14.78 -5.35
CA LYS A 82 -22.24 14.14 -6.67
C LYS A 82 -22.91 15.10 -7.65
N SER A 83 -22.11 15.69 -8.54
CA SER A 83 -22.65 16.55 -9.59
C SER A 83 -23.66 15.74 -10.41
N PRO A 84 -24.82 16.32 -10.76
CA PRO A 84 -25.79 15.61 -11.58
C PRO A 84 -25.12 15.20 -12.89
N ILE A 85 -25.12 13.90 -13.17
CA ILE A 85 -24.61 13.38 -14.45
C ILE A 85 -25.42 14.02 -15.58
N ALA A 86 -24.71 14.66 -16.51
CA ALA A 86 -25.32 15.29 -17.68
C ALA A 86 -26.12 14.25 -18.49
N ALA A 87 -27.28 14.64 -19.01
CA ALA A 87 -28.17 13.71 -19.73
C ALA A 87 -27.50 13.02 -20.93
N THR A 88 -26.48 13.65 -21.52
CA THR A 88 -25.63 13.14 -22.61
C THR A 88 -24.63 12.06 -22.17
N GLU A 89 -24.19 12.09 -20.91
CA GLU A 89 -23.19 11.18 -20.35
C GLU A 89 -23.80 9.95 -19.67
N ARG A 90 -25.11 9.98 -19.41
CA ARG A 90 -25.86 8.78 -19.03
C ARG A 90 -25.75 7.82 -20.20
N LYS A 91 -24.85 6.83 -20.10
CA LYS A 91 -24.81 5.70 -21.03
C LYS A 91 -26.23 5.22 -21.19
N ARG A 92 -26.81 5.42 -22.38
CA ARG A 92 -28.02 4.74 -22.80
C ARG A 92 -27.60 3.28 -22.89
N GLY A 93 -27.67 2.56 -21.76
CA GLY A 93 -27.60 1.13 -21.77
C GLY A 93 -28.69 0.69 -22.71
N SER A 94 -28.33 0.33 -23.94
CA SER A 94 -29.23 -0.35 -24.86
C SER A 94 -29.57 -1.65 -24.15
N GLY A 95 -30.71 -1.65 -23.44
CA GLY A 95 -31.24 -2.85 -22.83
C GLY A 95 -31.29 -3.91 -23.92
N ARG A 96 -30.58 -5.02 -23.71
CA ARG A 96 -30.57 -6.17 -24.64
C ARG A 96 -31.95 -6.83 -24.75
N TYR A 97 -32.92 -6.38 -23.95
CA TYR A 97 -34.30 -6.84 -24.01
C TYR A 97 -35.07 -6.06 -25.09
N GLY A 98 -35.42 -6.75 -26.18
CA GLY A 98 -36.35 -6.23 -27.20
C GLY A 98 -35.78 -6.00 -28.60
N GLN A 99 -34.49 -6.27 -28.86
CA GLN A 99 -33.98 -6.23 -30.23
C GLN A 99 -34.42 -7.47 -31.01
N ILE A 100 -35.55 -7.35 -31.72
CA ILE A 100 -35.95 -8.31 -32.75
C ILE A 100 -34.83 -8.29 -33.80
N ARG A 101 -34.12 -9.41 -33.94
CA ARG A 101 -33.20 -9.59 -35.06
C ARG A 101 -34.05 -9.73 -36.32
N ALA A 102 -33.85 -8.83 -37.27
CA ALA A 102 -34.43 -8.98 -38.61
C ALA A 102 -33.93 -10.31 -39.20
N ILE A 103 -34.88 -11.09 -39.74
CA ILE A 103 -34.65 -12.37 -40.42
C ILE A 103 -33.94 -12.12 -41.76
#